data_AF-A0A645JJZ2-F1
#
_entry.id   AF-A0A645JJZ2-F1
#
_cell.length_a   1.000
_cell.length_b   1.000
_cell.length_c   1.000
_cell.angle_alpha   90.00
_cell.angle_beta   90.00
_cell.angle_gamma   90.00
#
_symmetry.space_group_name_H-M   'P 1'
#
loop_
_entity.id
_entity.type
_entity.pdbx_description
1 polymer ?
#
loop_
_entity_poly.entity_id
_entity_poly.type
_entity_poly.pdbx_seq_one_letter_code
_entity_poly.pdbx_strand_id
1 'polypeptide(L)'
;MELIYGFHDSCIKEIKYISGAYVNVDLSMRPVNEQRILRIIFQRQFKNPSALEIEFIGLKHFRMSPSDENYTCEILDAAMIFKDNYIYWCDSGYVSESDLDTYAGTLICASRVRWRSVDEYIGPEEVYIARK
;
A
#
# COMPACT_ATOMS: atom_id res chain seq x y z
N MET A 1 10.42 11.49 -2.12
CA MET A 1 11.12 10.19 -2.03
C MET A 1 12.24 10.17 -0.99
N GLU A 2 12.78 11.32 -0.56
CA GLU A 2 13.86 11.37 0.45
C GLU A 2 13.45 10.87 1.85
N LEU A 3 12.19 11.07 2.27
CA LEU A 3 11.72 10.70 3.63
C LEU A 3 11.91 9.19 3.96
N ILE A 4 11.92 8.33 2.94
CA ILE A 4 12.05 6.87 3.10
C ILE A 4 12.97 6.24 2.04
N TYR A 5 13.84 7.04 1.42
CA TYR A 5 14.87 6.57 0.46
C TYR A 5 14.32 5.59 -0.59
N GLY A 6 13.22 5.94 -1.26
CA GLY A 6 12.63 5.09 -2.29
C GLY A 6 12.09 3.74 -1.79
N PHE A 7 11.79 3.62 -0.49
CA PHE A 7 11.38 2.35 0.16
C PHE A 7 12.49 1.30 0.20
N HIS A 8 13.75 1.67 -0.03
CA HIS A 8 14.89 0.74 0.07
C HIS A 8 14.95 0.06 1.46
N ASP A 9 15.33 -1.22 1.47
CA ASP A 9 15.33 -2.13 2.63
C ASP A 9 14.02 -2.10 3.44
N SER A 10 12.90 -1.90 2.75
CA SER A 10 11.57 -1.98 3.33
C SER A 10 10.85 -3.24 2.86
N CYS A 11 9.90 -3.75 3.63
CA CYS A 11 8.96 -4.77 3.19
C CYS A 11 7.52 -4.27 3.39
N ILE A 12 6.60 -4.78 2.57
CA ILE A 12 5.17 -4.64 2.84
C ILE A 12 4.84 -5.56 4.01
N LYS A 13 4.45 -4.97 5.15
CA LYS A 13 4.09 -5.71 6.36
C LYS A 13 2.62 -6.11 6.34
N GLU A 14 1.74 -5.15 6.11
CA GLU A 14 0.29 -5.35 6.24
C GLU A 14 -0.50 -4.44 5.32
N ILE A 15 -1.65 -4.94 4.85
CA ILE A 15 -2.56 -4.21 3.98
C ILE A 15 -3.97 -4.28 4.54
N LYS A 16 -4.67 -3.14 4.54
CA LYS A 16 -6.09 -3.04 4.91
C LYS A 16 -6.85 -2.28 3.85
N TYR A 17 -7.87 -2.92 3.28
CA TYR A 17 -8.82 -2.24 2.38
C TYR A 17 -10.14 -1.97 3.10
N ILE A 18 -10.61 -0.72 3.01
CA ILE A 18 -11.93 -0.32 3.50
C ILE A 18 -12.72 0.23 2.31
N SER A 19 -13.73 -0.54 1.89
CA SER A 19 -14.60 -0.17 0.78
C SER A 19 -15.58 0.93 1.15
N GLY A 20 -16.09 0.92 2.39
CA GLY A 20 -17.27 1.68 2.83
C GLY A 20 -18.60 0.94 2.60
N ALA A 21 -18.58 -0.18 1.89
CA ALA A 21 -19.72 -1.07 1.75
C ALA A 21 -19.89 -1.93 3.01
N TYR A 22 -21.13 -2.22 3.39
CA TYR A 22 -21.45 -3.05 4.55
C TYR A 22 -22.79 -3.75 4.40
N VAL A 23 -23.02 -4.73 5.28
CA VAL A 23 -24.31 -5.41 5.47
C VAL A 23 -24.74 -5.15 6.91
N ASN A 24 -25.98 -4.70 7.09
CA ASN A 24 -26.57 -4.45 8.40
C ASN A 24 -26.91 -5.76 9.12
N VAL A 25 -27.26 -5.64 10.41
CA VAL A 25 -27.71 -6.79 11.24
C VAL A 25 -28.99 -7.42 10.69
N ASP A 26 -29.86 -6.63 10.03
CA ASP A 26 -31.07 -7.09 9.35
C ASP A 26 -30.82 -7.69 7.96
N LEU A 27 -29.55 -7.90 7.60
CA LEU A 27 -29.09 -8.42 6.30
C LEU A 27 -29.35 -7.50 5.10
N SER A 28 -29.81 -6.26 5.31
CA SER A 28 -29.84 -5.26 4.25
C SER A 28 -28.42 -4.83 3.85
N MET A 29 -28.18 -4.67 2.55
CA MET A 29 -26.85 -4.35 2.01
C MET A 29 -26.75 -2.88 1.57
N ARG A 30 -25.64 -2.23 1.90
CA ARG A 30 -25.17 -1.02 1.23
C ARG A 30 -23.99 -1.37 0.32
N PRO A 31 -24.22 -1.73 -0.96
CA PRO A 31 -23.18 -2.19 -1.88
C PRO A 31 -22.44 -1.02 -2.54
N VAL A 32 -22.05 0.00 -1.77
CA VAL A 32 -21.44 1.22 -2.30
C VAL A 32 -20.01 1.36 -1.77
N ASN A 33 -19.03 1.30 -2.67
CA ASN A 33 -17.61 1.51 -2.35
C ASN A 33 -17.31 3.01 -2.24
N GLU A 34 -17.88 3.68 -1.23
CA GLU A 34 -17.78 5.13 -1.06
C GLU A 34 -16.43 5.58 -0.50
N GLN A 35 -15.71 4.72 0.22
CA GLN A 35 -14.41 5.06 0.82
C GLN A 35 -13.25 4.70 -0.10
N ARG A 36 -13.15 3.43 -0.52
CA ARG A 36 -12.04 2.90 -1.35
C ARG A 36 -10.66 3.33 -0.82
N ILE A 37 -10.41 3.04 0.44
CA ILE A 37 -9.14 3.38 1.10
C ILE A 37 -8.31 2.11 1.24
N LEU A 38 -7.11 2.11 0.65
CA LEU A 38 -6.10 1.08 0.86
C LEU A 38 -5.03 1.63 1.79
N ARG A 39 -4.86 1.00 2.95
CA ARG A 39 -3.78 1.32 3.90
C ARG A 39 -2.71 0.26 3.80
N ILE A 40 -1.46 0.68 3.77
CA ILE A 40 -0.31 -0.23 3.71
C ILE A 40 0.70 0.20 4.76
N ILE A 41 1.18 -0.78 5.53
CA ILE A 41 2.28 -0.61 6.46
C ILE A 41 3.53 -1.14 5.80
N PHE A 42 4.56 -0.30 5.75
CA PHE A 42 5.91 -0.67 5.39
C PHE A 42 6.77 -0.66 6.64
N GLN A 43 7.55 -1.72 6.85
CA GLN A 43 8.62 -1.76 7.86
C GLN A 43 9.96 -1.72 7.14
N ARG A 44 10.97 -1.08 7.72
CA ARG A 44 12.27 -0.93 7.09
C ARG A 44 13.45 -1.07 8.04
N GLN A 45 14.62 -1.41 7.51
CA GLN A 45 15.86 -1.58 8.28
C GLN A 45 16.55 -0.25 8.68
N PHE A 46 15.79 0.82 8.84
CA PHE A 46 16.28 2.16 9.21
C PHE A 46 15.54 2.70 10.41
N LYS A 47 16.10 3.72 11.06
CA LYS A 47 15.42 4.49 12.13
C LYS A 47 14.93 5.83 11.57
N ASN A 48 13.86 6.38 12.16
CA ASN A 48 13.33 7.72 11.88
C ASN A 48 12.94 7.99 10.41
N PRO A 49 11.88 7.35 9.87
CA PRO A 49 11.04 6.35 10.52
C PRO A 49 11.51 4.92 10.24
N SER A 50 11.19 4.01 11.15
CA SER A 50 11.36 2.56 11.01
C SER A 50 10.12 1.86 10.48
N ALA A 51 8.94 2.51 10.56
CA ALA A 51 7.74 2.06 9.88
C ALA A 51 6.90 3.24 9.36
N LEU A 52 6.23 3.03 8.23
CA LEU A 52 5.42 4.03 7.55
C LEU A 52 4.06 3.43 7.19
N GLU A 53 2.98 4.13 7.54
CA GLU A 53 1.64 3.83 7.03
C GLU A 53 1.34 4.78 5.88
N ILE A 54 0.96 4.22 4.73
CA ILE A 54 0.49 4.96 3.56
C ILE A 54 -0.98 4.66 3.32
N GLU A 55 -1.77 5.71 3.14
CA GLU A 55 -3.16 5.61 2.72
C GLU A 55 -3.33 6.10 1.28
N PHE A 56 -3.79 5.19 0.42
CA PHE A 56 -4.23 5.46 -0.93
C PHE A 56 -5.75 5.63 -0.93
N ILE A 57 -6.21 6.84 -1.26
CA ILE A 57 -7.61 7.26 -1.14
C ILE A 57 -8.21 7.37 -2.55
N GLY A 58 -9.45 6.89 -2.69
CA GLY A 58 -10.10 6.82 -4.00
C GLY A 58 -9.38 5.82 -4.90
N LEU A 59 -9.10 4.63 -4.34
CA LEU A 59 -8.44 3.52 -5.03
C LEU A 59 -9.16 3.18 -6.34
N LYS A 60 -8.37 3.01 -7.40
CA LYS A 60 -8.82 2.63 -8.75
C LYS A 60 -8.41 1.22 -9.10
N HIS A 61 -7.16 0.88 -8.79
CA HIS A 61 -6.60 -0.42 -9.06
C HIS A 61 -5.58 -0.79 -7.98
N PHE A 62 -5.53 -2.06 -7.63
CA PHE A 62 -4.53 -2.63 -6.74
C PHE A 62 -4.19 -4.04 -7.24
N ARG A 63 -2.92 -4.27 -7.50
CA ARG A 63 -2.31 -5.57 -7.81
C ARG A 63 -1.22 -5.82 -6.79
N MET A 64 -1.24 -7.00 -6.18
CA MET A 64 -0.17 -7.46 -5.29
C MET A 64 0.41 -8.74 -5.86
N SER A 65 1.73 -8.79 -5.95
CA SER A 65 2.49 -9.94 -6.43
C SER A 65 3.52 -10.29 -5.36
N PRO A 66 3.12 -10.97 -4.27
CA PRO A 66 4.04 -11.31 -3.20
C PRO A 66 5.08 -12.33 -3.66
N SER A 67 6.33 -12.17 -3.21
CA SER A 67 7.34 -13.23 -3.30
C SER A 67 6.91 -14.43 -2.47
N ASP A 68 7.26 -15.64 -2.93
CA ASP A 68 7.16 -16.86 -2.13
C ASP A 68 8.33 -16.97 -1.14
N GLU A 69 8.33 -18.03 -0.33
CA GLU A 69 9.36 -18.28 0.70
C GLU A 69 10.77 -18.57 0.15
N ASN A 70 10.94 -18.77 -1.16
CA ASN A 70 12.24 -19.00 -1.78
C ASN A 70 13.00 -17.71 -2.09
N TYR A 71 12.31 -16.56 -2.03
CA TYR A 71 12.87 -15.26 -2.32
C TYR A 71 12.64 -14.30 -1.16
N THR A 72 13.53 -13.33 -1.03
CA THR A 72 13.34 -12.22 -0.12
C THR A 72 12.35 -11.22 -0.75
N CYS A 73 11.65 -10.44 0.07
CA CYS A 73 10.56 -9.55 -0.36
C CYS A 73 10.85 -8.07 -0.09
N GLU A 74 12.11 -7.73 0.17
CA GLU A 74 12.56 -6.36 0.30
C GLU A 74 12.33 -5.58 -0.98
N ILE A 75 11.87 -4.35 -0.81
CA ILE A 75 11.77 -3.37 -1.86
C ILE A 75 13.16 -2.76 -2.02
N LEU A 76 13.73 -2.94 -3.22
CA LEU A 76 15.02 -2.37 -3.57
C LEU A 76 14.88 -0.92 -4.05
N ASP A 77 13.77 -0.60 -4.72
CA ASP A 77 13.43 0.76 -5.11
C ASP A 77 11.93 0.81 -5.44
N ALA A 78 11.34 2.00 -5.50
CA ALA A 78 9.93 2.17 -5.81
C ALA A 78 9.68 3.41 -6.66
N ALA A 79 8.73 3.31 -7.59
CA ALA A 79 8.31 4.43 -8.43
C ALA A 79 7.01 5.04 -7.90
N MET A 80 6.95 6.38 -7.91
CA MET A 80 5.73 7.16 -7.74
C MET A 80 5.48 7.97 -9.00
N ILE A 81 4.45 7.59 -9.75
CA ILE A 81 4.16 8.14 -11.08
C ILE A 81 2.82 8.87 -11.04
N PHE A 82 2.74 10.04 -11.65
CA PHE A 82 1.50 10.81 -11.78
C PHE A 82 1.02 10.80 -13.23
N LYS A 83 -0.13 10.18 -13.49
CA LYS A 83 -0.71 10.03 -14.84
C LYS A 83 -2.22 10.17 -14.77
N ASP A 84 -2.80 10.94 -15.69
CA ASP A 84 -4.26 11.12 -15.82
C ASP A 84 -4.99 11.52 -14.51
N ASN A 85 -4.37 12.40 -13.71
CA ASN A 85 -4.82 12.81 -12.37
C ASN A 85 -4.83 11.69 -11.30
N TYR A 86 -4.18 10.58 -11.57
CA TYR A 86 -3.99 9.48 -10.62
C TYR A 86 -2.52 9.34 -10.23
N ILE A 87 -2.33 8.77 -9.04
CA ILE A 87 -1.04 8.43 -8.46
C ILE A 87 -0.88 6.93 -8.56
N TYR A 88 0.23 6.51 -9.14
CA TYR A 88 0.67 5.13 -9.23
C TYR A 88 1.85 4.92 -8.29
N TRP A 89 1.79 3.89 -7.45
CA TRP A 89 2.93 3.40 -6.67
C TRP A 89 3.29 2.00 -7.18
N CYS A 90 4.57 1.77 -7.45
CA CYS A 90 5.10 0.49 -7.90
C CYS A 90 6.27 0.08 -7.01
N ASP A 91 6.41 -1.22 -6.72
CA ASP A 91 7.50 -1.80 -5.94
C ASP A 91 8.84 -1.96 -6.70
N SER A 92 9.01 -1.21 -7.78
CA SER A 92 10.26 -1.10 -8.53
C SER A 92 10.47 0.31 -9.05
N GLY A 93 11.68 0.86 -8.88
CA GLY A 93 12.09 2.17 -9.39
C GLY A 93 12.34 2.22 -10.90
N TYR A 94 12.39 1.06 -11.57
CA TYR A 94 12.58 0.98 -13.02
C TYR A 94 11.29 1.12 -13.83
N VAL A 95 10.15 1.24 -13.15
CA VAL A 95 8.83 1.35 -13.79
C VAL A 95 8.61 2.78 -14.28
N SER A 96 8.17 2.92 -15.53
CA SER A 96 7.75 4.18 -16.13
C SER A 96 6.27 4.16 -16.52
N GLU A 97 5.74 5.28 -17.02
CA GLU A 97 4.34 5.39 -17.45
C GLU A 97 3.94 4.39 -18.54
N SER A 98 4.87 3.99 -19.41
CA SER A 98 4.60 3.02 -20.48
C SER A 98 4.49 1.59 -19.99
N ASP A 99 5.01 1.31 -18.79
CA ASP A 99 5.06 -0.05 -18.22
C ASP A 99 3.84 -0.37 -17.36
N LEU A 100 3.07 0.65 -16.94
CA LEU A 100 1.98 0.52 -15.96
C LEU A 100 0.95 -0.56 -16.30
N ASP A 101 0.66 -0.76 -17.60
CA ASP A 101 -0.35 -1.72 -18.05
C ASP A 101 0.16 -3.17 -18.05
N THR A 102 1.46 -3.37 -18.23
CA THR A 102 2.11 -4.69 -18.36
C THR A 102 2.94 -5.09 -17.15
N TYR A 103 3.15 -4.17 -16.20
CA TYR A 103 3.99 -4.40 -15.04
C TYR A 103 3.43 -5.52 -14.14
N ALA A 104 4.22 -6.57 -13.94
CA ALA A 104 3.78 -7.76 -13.20
C ALA A 104 3.96 -7.66 -11.67
N GLY A 105 4.67 -6.64 -11.18
CA GLY A 105 4.91 -6.43 -9.75
C GLY A 105 3.71 -5.86 -9.00
N THR A 106 3.95 -5.40 -7.78
CA THR A 106 2.93 -4.75 -6.96
C THR A 106 2.70 -3.34 -7.47
N LEU A 107 1.44 -3.03 -7.80
CA LEU A 107 1.04 -1.75 -8.36
C LEU A 107 -0.25 -1.25 -7.71
N ILE A 108 -0.24 0.01 -7.31
CA ILE A 108 -1.39 0.69 -6.71
C ILE A 108 -1.70 1.94 -7.52
N CYS A 109 -2.96 2.14 -7.88
CA CYS A 109 -3.46 3.36 -8.52
C CYS A 109 -4.56 3.97 -7.66
N ALA A 110 -4.39 5.24 -7.30
CA ALA A 110 -5.37 5.96 -6.48
C ALA A 110 -5.44 7.45 -6.83
N SER A 111 -6.48 8.12 -6.32
CA SER A 111 -6.69 9.54 -6.59
C SER A 111 -5.82 10.43 -5.70
N ARG A 112 -5.54 10.00 -4.47
CA ARG A 112 -4.75 10.74 -3.48
C ARG A 112 -3.92 9.77 -2.65
N VAL A 113 -2.81 10.26 -2.14
CA VAL A 113 -1.96 9.55 -1.18
C VAL A 113 -1.70 10.45 0.02
N ARG A 114 -1.65 9.87 1.21
CA ARG A 114 -1.10 10.51 2.41
C ARG A 114 -0.36 9.46 3.24
N TRP A 115 0.53 9.90 4.11
CA TRP A 115 1.35 8.99 4.90
C TRP A 115 1.61 9.55 6.29
N ARG A 116 1.95 8.67 7.23
CA ARG A 116 2.45 9.03 8.56
C ARG A 116 3.47 8.00 9.03
N SER A 117 4.45 8.46 9.80
CA SER A 117 5.35 7.58 10.55
C SER A 117 4.57 6.84 11.62
N VAL A 118 4.89 5.56 11.79
CA VAL A 118 4.21 4.64 12.72
C VAL A 118 5.24 3.70 13.35
N ASP A 119 6.32 4.26 13.87
CA ASP A 119 7.47 3.50 14.40
C ASP A 119 7.06 2.49 15.49
N GLU A 120 5.93 2.73 16.18
CA GLU A 120 5.31 1.81 17.12
C GLU A 120 4.80 0.49 16.51
N TYR A 121 4.68 0.40 15.17
CA TYR A 121 4.22 -0.79 14.44
C TYR A 121 5.37 -1.71 14.00
N ILE A 122 6.60 -1.45 14.43
CA ILE A 122 7.73 -2.34 14.11
C ILE A 122 7.61 -3.68 14.83
N GLY A 123 8.00 -4.76 14.13
CA GLY A 123 8.05 -6.11 14.69
C GLY A 123 7.04 -7.08 14.07
N PRO A 124 6.93 -8.28 14.63
CA PRO A 124 6.18 -9.38 14.02
C PRO A 124 4.67 -9.30 14.23
N GLU A 125 4.21 -8.57 15.24
CA GLU A 125 2.80 -8.52 15.63
C GLU A 125 1.90 -7.94 14.53
N GLU A 126 0.64 -8.38 14.53
CA GLU A 126 -0.40 -7.83 13.65
C GLU A 126 -0.83 -6.43 14.11
N VAL A 127 -0.97 -5.50 13.16
CA VAL A 127 -1.35 -4.11 13.44
C VAL A 127 -2.83 -3.89 13.20
N TYR A 128 -3.37 -4.33 12.07
CA TYR A 128 -4.76 -4.11 11.67
C TYR A 128 -5.75 -5.10 12.31
N ILE A 129 -5.68 -5.26 13.62
CA ILE A 129 -6.60 -6.13 14.37
C ILE A 129 -7.96 -5.44 14.54
N ALA A 130 -9.04 -6.07 14.07
CA ALA A 130 -10.39 -5.64 14.39
C ALA A 130 -10.74 -6.05 15.82
N ARG A 131 -10.94 -5.07 16.71
CA ARG A 131 -11.56 -5.33 18.01
C ARG A 131 -13.07 -5.27 17.82
N LYS A 132 -13.74 -6.40 18.07
CA LYS A 132 -15.21 -6.50 18.10
C LYS A 132 -15.71 -6.20 19.51
#